data_AF-A0A5B9W1V4-F1
#
_entry.id   AF-A0A5B9W1V4-F1
#
_cell.length_a   1.000
_cell.length_b   1.000
_cell.length_c   1.000
_cell.angle_alpha   90.00
_cell.angle_beta   90.00
_cell.angle_gamma   90.00
#
_symmetry.space_group_name_H-M   'P 1'
#
loop_
_entity.id
_entity.type
_entity.pdbx_description
1 polymer ?
#
loop_
_entity_poly.entity_id
_entity_poly.type
_entity_poly.pdbx_seq_one_letter_code
_entity_poly.pdbx_strand_id
1 'polypeptide(L)'
;MPEVLAKAAVMLGVAAGAIFIAGSFMCESEPVRGPTGGPGLRDEFELESLKAAAKPLVERLYQIRRSEGYFPASLAYLGLKRPQSRFGRWRYHVHDGGQAFALTNGDYMKNGFVLCWSSEHGDWWVDR
;
A
#
# COMPACT_ATOMS: atom_id res chain seq x y z
N MET A 1 -5.84 -38.43 24.21
CA MET A 1 -7.28 -38.69 23.98
C MET A 1 -7.84 -39.17 25.31
N PRO A 2 -8.98 -38.67 25.81
CA PRO A 2 -10.23 -38.57 25.03
C PRO A 2 -11.14 -37.33 25.33
N GLU A 3 -12.25 -37.27 24.58
CA GLU A 3 -13.55 -36.58 24.84
C GLU A 3 -13.59 -35.04 24.65
N VAL A 4 -14.08 -34.47 23.53
CA VAL A 4 -15.38 -34.55 22.81
C VAL A 4 -16.54 -33.84 23.57
N LEU A 5 -17.28 -33.00 22.82
CA LEU A 5 -18.62 -32.40 23.05
C LEU A 5 -18.69 -31.14 23.95
N ALA A 6 -18.91 -29.91 23.45
CA ALA A 6 -20.03 -29.36 22.66
C ALA A 6 -21.37 -29.21 23.43
N LYS A 7 -21.80 -27.96 23.64
CA LYS A 7 -23.20 -27.49 23.79
C LYS A 7 -23.19 -25.95 23.60
N ALA A 8 -23.49 -25.42 22.42
CA ALA A 8 -24.82 -25.24 21.82
C ALA A 8 -25.71 -24.26 22.61
N ALA A 9 -25.84 -23.04 22.09
CA ALA A 9 -27.04 -22.23 22.21
C ALA A 9 -27.31 -21.61 20.83
N VAL A 10 -28.14 -22.33 20.09
CA VAL A 10 -28.83 -21.91 18.87
C VAL A 10 -30.18 -21.35 19.32
N MET A 11 -30.51 -20.14 18.88
CA MET A 11 -31.89 -19.66 18.70
C MET A 11 -31.83 -18.68 17.53
N LEU A 12 -31.99 -19.14 16.29
CA LEU A 12 -33.25 -19.21 15.55
C LEU A 12 -34.00 -17.87 15.48
N GLY A 13 -33.69 -17.10 14.43
CA GLY A 13 -34.61 -16.18 13.77
C GLY A 13 -34.70 -16.59 12.30
N VAL A 14 -35.76 -17.32 11.95
CA VAL A 14 -36.07 -17.79 10.58
C VAL A 14 -36.97 -16.76 9.89
N ALA A 15 -36.86 -16.75 8.55
CA ALA A 15 -37.71 -16.11 7.53
C ALA A 15 -37.21 -14.72 7.09
N ALA A 16 -37.03 -14.40 5.80
CA ALA A 16 -37.41 -15.07 4.58
C ALA A 16 -36.53 -14.60 3.41
N GLY A 17 -36.38 -15.51 2.44
CA GLY A 17 -35.94 -15.36 1.05
C GLY A 17 -35.39 -14.03 0.53
N ALA A 18 -34.15 -14.09 0.05
CA ALA A 18 -33.80 -13.68 -1.31
C ALA A 18 -32.41 -14.24 -1.66
N ILE A 19 -32.36 -15.25 -2.52
CA ILE A 19 -31.14 -15.59 -3.27
C ILE A 19 -31.12 -14.67 -4.48
N PHE A 20 -30.19 -13.72 -4.53
CA PHE A 20 -29.72 -13.13 -5.78
C PHE A 20 -28.20 -12.96 -5.72
N ILE A 21 -27.55 -13.55 -6.72
CA ILE A 21 -26.14 -13.47 -7.04
C ILE A 21 -25.90 -12.15 -7.76
N ALA A 22 -25.01 -11.29 -7.28
CA ALA A 22 -24.17 -10.40 -8.09
C ALA A 22 -23.27 -9.55 -7.19
N GLY A 23 -21.97 -9.54 -7.48
CA GLY A 23 -21.01 -8.71 -6.78
C GLY A 23 -21.30 -7.22 -6.94
N SER A 24 -21.04 -6.47 -5.88
CA SER A 24 -20.70 -5.04 -5.89
C SER A 24 -20.21 -4.70 -4.49
N PHE A 25 -18.92 -4.42 -4.35
CA PHE A 25 -18.39 -3.74 -3.18
C PHE A 25 -19.00 -2.33 -3.16
N MET A 26 -20.09 -2.13 -2.40
CA MET A 26 -20.61 -0.81 -2.09
C MET A 26 -19.72 -0.20 -1.01
N CYS A 27 -18.80 0.65 -1.44
CA CYS A 27 -18.10 1.60 -0.59
C CYS A 27 -19.10 2.70 -0.23
N GLU A 28 -19.49 2.80 1.04
CA GLU A 28 -20.24 3.95 1.55
C GLU A 28 -19.44 5.23 1.25
N SER A 29 -19.95 6.04 0.32
CA SER A 29 -19.37 7.31 -0.09
C SER A 29 -19.86 8.41 0.84
N GLU A 30 -19.06 8.72 1.86
CA GLU A 30 -19.17 10.00 2.54
C GLU A 30 -18.95 11.15 1.53
N PRO A 31 -19.68 12.27 1.63
CA PRO A 31 -19.49 13.40 0.73
C PRO A 31 -18.13 14.03 0.98
N VAL A 32 -17.17 13.73 0.10
CA VAL A 32 -15.84 14.33 0.06
C VAL A 32 -16.01 15.83 -0.15
N ARG A 33 -15.78 16.61 0.91
CA ARG A 33 -15.50 18.05 0.80
C ARG A 33 -14.39 18.21 -0.26
N GLY A 34 -14.59 19.13 -1.21
CA GLY A 34 -13.69 19.36 -2.33
C GLY A 34 -12.21 19.52 -1.95
N PRO A 35 -11.29 19.42 -2.92
CA PRO A 35 -9.86 19.28 -2.65
C PRO A 35 -9.35 20.53 -1.93
N THR A 36 -9.11 20.40 -0.62
CA THR A 36 -8.14 21.22 0.09
C THR A 36 -6.75 20.75 -0.36
N GLY A 37 -6.41 21.06 -1.62
CA GLY A 37 -5.16 20.68 -2.25
C GLY A 37 -4.00 21.29 -1.47
N GLY A 38 -3.31 20.46 -0.70
CA GLY A 38 -2.03 20.82 -0.13
C GLY A 38 -1.03 21.17 -1.24
N PRO A 39 0.05 21.89 -0.90
CA PRO A 39 1.00 22.35 -1.91
C PRO A 39 1.62 21.14 -2.60
N GLY A 40 1.38 21.04 -3.92
CA GLY A 40 1.96 20.02 -4.77
C GLY A 40 3.48 20.10 -4.86
N LEU A 41 4.04 19.32 -5.78
CA LEU A 41 5.47 19.29 -6.03
C LEU A 41 5.91 20.61 -6.67
N ARG A 42 6.82 21.36 -6.02
CA ARG A 42 7.12 22.76 -6.39
C ARG A 42 8.09 22.88 -7.55
N ASP A 43 9.12 22.04 -7.55
CA ASP A 43 10.23 22.11 -8.50
C ASP A 43 10.97 20.77 -8.58
N GLU A 44 11.92 20.69 -9.51
CA GLU A 44 12.75 19.50 -9.74
C GLU A 44 13.64 19.17 -8.53
N PHE A 45 14.09 20.17 -7.78
CA PHE A 45 14.93 19.95 -6.60
C PHE A 45 14.17 19.16 -5.52
N GLU A 46 12.90 19.46 -5.33
CA GLU A 46 12.04 18.72 -4.41
C GLU A 46 11.77 17.29 -4.88
N LEU A 47 11.59 17.08 -6.19
CA LEU A 47 11.48 15.75 -6.78
C LEU A 47 12.75 14.92 -6.52
N GLU A 48 13.92 15.49 -6.79
CA GLU A 48 15.21 14.84 -6.56
C GLU A 48 15.45 14.55 -5.08
N SER A 49 15.02 15.46 -4.18
CA SER A 49 15.09 15.24 -2.73
C SER A 49 14.26 14.02 -2.31
N LEU A 50 13.05 13.84 -2.88
CA LEU A 50 12.22 12.66 -2.62
C LEU A 50 12.87 11.37 -3.11
N LYS A 51 13.39 11.36 -4.35
CA LYS A 51 14.11 10.21 -4.91
C LYS A 51 15.32 9.85 -4.05
N ALA A 52 16.11 10.85 -3.66
CA ALA A 52 17.28 10.67 -2.80
C ALA A 52 16.92 10.10 -1.42
N ALA A 53 15.80 10.53 -0.83
CA ALA A 53 15.32 10.02 0.45
C ALA A 53 14.92 8.54 0.40
N ALA A 54 14.39 8.06 -0.74
CA ALA A 54 13.97 6.66 -0.91
C ALA A 54 15.09 5.74 -1.43
N LYS A 55 16.12 6.29 -2.08
CA LYS A 55 17.22 5.52 -2.68
C LYS A 55 17.88 4.51 -1.74
N PRO A 56 18.23 4.84 -0.47
CA PRO A 56 18.82 3.87 0.45
C PRO A 56 17.91 2.66 0.72
N LEU A 57 16.59 2.88 0.75
CA LEU A 57 15.62 1.80 0.94
C LEU A 57 15.56 0.89 -0.29
N VAL A 58 15.57 1.47 -1.50
CA VAL A 58 15.63 0.72 -2.77
C VAL A 58 16.89 -0.15 -2.82
N GLU A 59 18.05 0.43 -2.54
CA GLU A 59 19.33 -0.30 -2.54
C GLU A 59 19.32 -1.44 -1.52
N ARG A 60 18.77 -1.19 -0.32
CA ARG A 60 18.64 -2.22 0.72
C ARG A 60 17.73 -3.37 0.28
N LEU A 61 16.61 -3.08 -0.37
CA LEU A 61 15.70 -4.09 -0.91
C LEU A 61 16.36 -4.97 -1.98
N TYR A 62 17.17 -4.38 -2.86
CA TYR A 62 17.94 -5.15 -3.83
C TYR A 62 19.05 -5.99 -3.19
N GLN A 63 19.66 -5.54 -2.09
CA GLN A 63 20.58 -6.38 -1.31
C GLN A 63 19.85 -7.60 -0.75
N ILE A 64 18.68 -7.41 -0.15
CA ILE A 64 17.86 -8.50 0.40
C ILE A 64 17.45 -9.49 -0.69
N ARG A 65 16.97 -8.99 -1.84
CA ARG A 65 16.63 -9.87 -2.97
C ARG A 65 17.82 -10.70 -3.44
N ARG A 66 19.04 -10.14 -3.44
CA ARG A 66 20.25 -10.89 -3.79
C ARG A 66 20.60 -11.98 -2.78
N SER A 67 20.28 -11.80 -1.50
CA SER A 67 20.56 -12.79 -0.45
C SER A 67 19.44 -13.83 -0.27
N GLU A 68 18.18 -13.43 -0.41
CA GLU A 68 17.00 -14.28 -0.11
C GLU A 68 16.28 -14.76 -1.38
N GLY A 69 16.53 -14.14 -2.54
CA GLY A 69 15.88 -14.46 -3.82
C GLY A 69 14.57 -13.71 -4.07
N TYR A 70 13.99 -13.08 -3.05
CA TYR A 70 12.72 -12.34 -3.13
C TYR A 70 12.77 -11.02 -2.34
N PHE A 71 11.87 -10.09 -2.67
CA PHE A 71 11.61 -8.90 -1.87
C PHE A 71 10.71 -9.25 -0.66
N PRO A 72 10.98 -8.67 0.51
CA PRO A 72 10.27 -9.00 1.74
C PRO A 72 8.82 -8.50 1.70
N ALA A 73 7.84 -9.33 2.06
CA ALA A 73 6.43 -8.93 2.09
C ALA A 73 6.13 -7.72 3.02
N SER A 74 6.97 -7.48 4.01
CA SER A 74 6.84 -6.36 4.95
C SER A 74 8.20 -5.79 5.34
N LEU A 75 8.34 -4.46 5.26
CA LEU A 75 9.52 -3.76 5.76
C LEU A 75 9.66 -3.86 7.29
N ALA A 76 8.53 -3.96 8.01
CA ALA A 76 8.53 -4.02 9.47
C ALA A 76 9.18 -5.31 10.00
N TYR A 77 9.00 -6.43 9.28
CA TYR A 77 9.62 -7.71 9.63
C TYR A 77 11.15 -7.63 9.68
N LEU A 78 11.75 -6.84 8.78
CA LEU A 78 13.19 -6.61 8.73
C LEU A 78 13.65 -5.39 9.54
N GLY A 79 12.76 -4.77 10.32
CA GLY A 79 13.05 -3.54 11.06
C GLY A 79 13.36 -2.34 10.17
N LEU A 80 13.02 -2.38 8.87
CA LEU A 80 13.28 -1.29 7.94
C LEU A 80 12.23 -0.19 8.10
N LYS A 81 12.71 1.04 8.27
CA LYS A 81 11.85 2.22 8.38
C LYS A 81 11.58 2.81 7.00
N ARG A 82 10.33 3.21 6.80
CA ARG A 82 9.91 3.95 5.61
C ARG A 82 10.32 5.41 5.76
N PRO A 83 10.94 6.02 4.73
CA PRO A 83 11.21 7.45 4.77
C PRO A 83 9.89 8.24 4.95
N GLN A 84 10.02 9.43 5.50
CA GLN A 84 8.90 10.35 5.69
C GLN A 84 9.23 11.66 4.98
N SER A 85 8.26 12.18 4.23
CA SER A 85 8.35 13.48 3.56
C SER A 85 7.18 14.37 3.98
N ARG A 86 7.19 15.63 3.53
CA ARG A 86 6.05 16.54 3.72
C ARG A 86 4.77 16.09 2.98
N PHE A 87 4.91 15.20 1.99
CA PHE A 87 3.79 14.61 1.24
C PHE A 87 3.31 13.29 1.86
N GLY A 88 3.88 12.90 3.01
CA GLY A 88 3.49 11.72 3.77
C GLY A 88 4.58 10.66 3.83
N ARG A 89 4.23 9.53 4.44
CA ARG A 89 5.12 8.38 4.55
C ARG A 89 5.14 7.62 3.23
N TRP A 90 6.31 7.13 2.84
CA TRP A 90 6.41 6.21 1.71
C TRP A 90 5.54 4.97 1.93
N ARG A 91 4.84 4.54 0.89
CA ARG A 91 4.10 3.28 0.85
C ARG A 91 4.94 2.25 0.10
N TYR A 92 4.92 1.03 0.59
CA TYR A 92 5.67 -0.09 0.03
C TYR A 92 4.68 -1.20 -0.30
N HIS A 93 4.74 -1.67 -1.54
CA HIS A 93 3.89 -2.74 -2.06
C HIS A 93 4.77 -3.80 -2.67
N VAL A 94 4.41 -5.07 -2.45
CA VAL A 94 5.08 -6.22 -3.04
C VAL A 94 4.09 -6.92 -3.95
N HIS A 95 4.55 -7.31 -5.12
CA HIS A 95 3.78 -7.97 -6.15
C HIS A 95 4.42 -9.33 -6.48
N ASP A 96 3.67 -10.18 -7.18
CA ASP A 96 4.15 -11.45 -7.74
C ASP A 96 4.87 -12.34 -6.72
N GLY A 97 4.30 -12.45 -5.52
CA GLY A 97 4.85 -13.28 -4.45
C GLY A 97 6.25 -12.87 -3.98
N GLY A 98 6.67 -11.61 -4.17
CA GLY A 98 8.01 -11.14 -3.80
C GLY A 98 8.95 -10.89 -4.97
N GLN A 99 8.52 -11.10 -6.22
CA GLN A 99 9.40 -10.89 -7.39
C GLN A 99 9.52 -9.42 -7.79
N ALA A 100 8.52 -8.61 -7.46
CA ALA A 100 8.50 -7.18 -7.72
C ALA A 100 8.06 -6.38 -6.49
N PHE A 101 8.48 -5.11 -6.43
CA PHE A 101 7.97 -4.16 -5.45
C PHE A 101 7.77 -2.78 -6.06
N ALA A 102 6.90 -2.00 -5.44
CA ALA A 102 6.70 -0.60 -5.72
C ALA A 102 6.84 0.26 -4.46
N LEU A 103 7.39 1.46 -4.62
CA LEU A 103 7.44 2.51 -3.62
C LEU A 103 6.66 3.72 -4.13
N THR A 104 5.75 4.26 -3.30
CA THR A 104 4.99 5.46 -3.65
C THR A 104 5.02 6.53 -2.56
N ASN A 105 5.02 7.79 -2.96
CA ASN A 105 4.89 8.95 -2.07
C ASN A 105 3.98 10.01 -2.70
N GLY A 106 3.15 10.65 -1.87
CA GLY A 106 2.10 11.55 -2.34
C GLY A 106 0.72 10.90 -2.42
N ASP A 107 -0.28 11.72 -2.69
CA ASP A 107 -1.70 11.41 -2.70
C ASP A 107 -2.38 12.38 -3.67
N TYR A 108 -3.06 11.88 -4.71
CA TYR A 108 -3.69 12.74 -5.72
C TYR A 108 -4.68 13.74 -5.10
N MET A 109 -5.45 13.31 -4.10
CA MET A 109 -6.48 14.15 -3.48
C MET A 109 -5.90 15.25 -2.59
N LYS A 110 -4.67 15.05 -2.09
CA LYS A 110 -4.02 15.98 -1.15
C LYS A 110 -2.88 16.77 -1.77
N ASN A 111 -2.18 16.20 -2.73
CA ASN A 111 -0.94 16.74 -3.28
C ASN A 111 -1.01 16.97 -4.79
N GLY A 112 -1.99 16.38 -5.48
CA GLY A 112 -2.09 16.45 -6.94
C GLY A 112 -1.00 15.69 -7.68
N PHE A 113 -0.30 14.77 -7.00
CA PHE A 113 0.67 13.87 -7.63
C PHE A 113 0.89 12.61 -6.79
N VAL A 114 1.44 11.59 -7.44
CA VAL A 114 2.11 10.46 -6.79
C VAL A 114 3.46 10.22 -7.47
N LEU A 115 4.53 10.21 -6.68
CA LEU A 115 5.84 9.74 -7.11
C LEU A 115 5.91 8.23 -6.90
N CYS A 116 6.34 7.53 -7.94
CA CYS A 116 6.39 6.08 -7.99
C CYS A 116 7.80 5.58 -8.36
N TRP A 117 8.17 4.44 -7.81
CA TRP A 117 9.25 3.57 -8.26
C TRP A 117 8.74 2.15 -8.34
N SER A 118 9.06 1.41 -9.40
CA SER A 118 8.81 -0.02 -9.52
C SER A 118 10.09 -0.75 -9.88
N SER A 119 10.34 -1.88 -9.23
CA SER A 119 11.45 -2.76 -9.58
C SER A 119 11.30 -3.39 -10.96
N GLU A 120 10.10 -3.43 -11.53
CA GLU A 120 9.86 -3.97 -12.88
C GLU A 120 10.33 -3.00 -13.96
N HIS A 121 10.13 -1.70 -13.72
CA HIS A 121 10.51 -0.64 -14.66
C HIS A 121 11.95 -0.17 -14.39
N GLY A 122 12.41 -0.28 -13.14
CA GLY A 122 13.74 0.16 -12.73
C GLY A 122 13.92 1.68 -12.82
N ASP A 123 12.82 2.45 -12.78
CA ASP A 123 12.87 3.90 -12.87
C ASP A 123 11.80 4.60 -12.00
N TRP A 124 12.02 5.89 -11.75
CA TRP A 124 11.12 6.81 -11.07
C TRP A 124 10.20 7.48 -12.09
N TRP A 125 8.91 7.60 -11.76
CA TRP A 125 7.99 8.45 -12.52
C TRP A 125 7.03 9.18 -11.62
N VAL A 126 6.56 10.34 -12.10
CA VAL A 126 5.56 11.15 -11.42
C VAL A 126 4.26 11.01 -12.21
N ASP A 127 3.19 10.67 -11.51
CA ASP A 127 1.84 10.69 -12.06
C ASP A 127 1.06 11.86 -11.45
N ARG A 128 0.26 12.55 -12.27
CA ARG A 128 -0.42 13.83 -11.93
C ARG A 128 -1.83 13.88 -12.49
#